data_AF-A0A3N5KLZ1-F1
#
_entry.id   AF-A0A3N5KLZ1-F1
#
_cell.length_a   1.000
_cell.length_b   1.000
_cell.length_c   1.000
_cell.angle_alpha   90.00
_cell.angle_beta   90.00
_cell.angle_gamma   90.00
#
_symmetry.space_group_name_H-M   'P 1'
#
loop_
_entity.id
_entity.type
_entity.pdbx_description
1 polymer ?
#
loop_
_entity_poly.entity_id
_entity_poly.type
_entity_poly.pdbx_seq_one_letter_code
_entity_poly.pdbx_strand_id
1 'polypeptide(L)'
;MGGVRHWHWLHRIGGRGRSLAAYAADELAPVERSRLASALTECPACRREAEAYERVGTVLRVEPSVSLTAEEAAAFLPEVNRRIDRGHAAARSVRPGFREVVWDHPRLSLASAVTAVLLVIGATLSQMQIWGTAGTTGRNGVEIVSV
;
A
#
# COMPACT_ATOMS: atom_id res chain seq x y z
N MET A 1 -11.18 6.47 -28.76
CA MET A 1 -10.07 6.95 -27.92
C MET A 1 -10.60 7.20 -26.50
N GLY A 2 -10.50 6.25 -25.57
CA GLY A 2 -11.13 6.42 -24.24
C GLY A 2 -10.76 5.40 -23.16
N GLY A 3 -9.76 4.54 -23.36
CA GLY A 3 -9.45 3.44 -22.43
C GLY A 3 -8.27 3.67 -21.47
N VAL A 4 -7.36 4.62 -21.76
CA VAL A 4 -6.07 4.74 -21.04
C VAL A 4 -6.21 5.44 -19.68
N ARG A 5 -7.30 6.16 -19.43
CA ARG A 5 -7.48 6.97 -18.22
C ARG A 5 -7.82 6.15 -16.96
N HIS A 6 -8.47 4.99 -17.10
CA HIS A 6 -8.87 4.22 -15.91
C HIS A 6 -7.76 3.34 -15.33
N TRP A 7 -6.88 2.79 -16.17
CA TRP A 7 -5.70 2.05 -15.71
C TRP A 7 -4.70 2.94 -14.97
N HIS A 8 -4.70 4.25 -15.25
CA HIS A 8 -3.81 5.23 -14.64
C HIS A 8 -4.02 5.42 -13.13
N TRP A 9 -5.21 5.12 -12.60
CA TRP A 9 -5.55 5.35 -11.18
C TRP A 9 -5.13 4.17 -10.29
N LEU A 10 -5.32 2.93 -10.77
CA LEU A 10 -4.95 1.71 -10.02
C LEU A 10 -3.44 1.58 -9.80
N HIS A 11 -2.59 2.16 -10.66
CA HIS A 11 -1.14 2.16 -10.47
C HIS A 11 -0.61 3.20 -9.46
N ARG A 12 -1.44 4.11 -8.94
CA ARG A 12 -0.98 5.27 -8.16
C ARG A 12 -0.79 4.99 -6.66
N ILE A 13 -1.30 3.87 -6.14
CA ILE A 13 -1.49 3.68 -4.68
C ILE A 13 -0.43 2.75 -4.04
N GLY A 14 0.34 1.95 -4.81
CA GLY A 14 1.06 0.78 -4.26
C GLY A 14 2.59 0.73 -4.31
N GLY A 15 3.32 1.81 -4.55
CA GLY A 15 4.80 1.77 -4.56
C GLY A 15 5.51 1.90 -5.91
N ARG A 16 4.83 2.51 -6.90
CA ARG A 16 5.37 2.74 -8.25
C ARG A 16 6.70 3.51 -8.28
N GLY A 17 6.83 4.56 -7.48
CA GLY A 17 8.07 5.35 -7.43
C GLY A 17 9.28 4.51 -7.01
N ARG A 18 9.09 3.54 -6.11
CA ARG A 18 10.17 2.61 -5.71
C ARG A 18 10.57 1.68 -6.86
N SER A 19 9.61 1.10 -7.58
CA SER A 19 9.92 0.23 -8.72
C SER A 19 10.55 1.00 -9.89
N LEU A 20 10.11 2.23 -10.16
CA LEU A 20 10.72 3.08 -11.20
C LEU A 20 12.12 3.54 -10.80
N ALA A 21 12.33 3.90 -9.53
CA ALA A 21 13.66 4.22 -9.00
C ALA A 21 14.60 3.00 -9.06
N ALA A 22 14.14 1.83 -8.62
CA ALA A 22 14.91 0.59 -8.68
C ALA A 22 15.23 0.18 -10.14
N TYR A 23 14.30 0.39 -11.06
CA TYR A 23 14.52 0.19 -12.49
C TYR A 23 15.63 1.11 -13.03
N ALA A 24 15.55 2.40 -12.69
CA ALA A 24 16.55 3.40 -13.08
C ALA A 24 17.92 3.15 -12.44
N ALA A 25 17.95 2.62 -11.22
CA ALA A 25 19.17 2.27 -10.50
C ALA A 25 19.82 0.94 -10.98
N ASP A 26 19.11 0.16 -11.80
CA ASP A 26 19.47 -1.20 -12.20
C ASP A 26 19.48 -2.24 -11.07
N GLU A 27 18.54 -2.09 -10.13
CA GLU A 27 18.42 -2.95 -8.94
C GLU A 27 17.31 -4.01 -9.06
N LEU A 28 16.53 -3.99 -10.15
CA LEU A 28 15.46 -4.97 -10.37
C LEU A 28 15.98 -6.28 -10.95
N ALA A 29 15.33 -7.39 -10.57
CA ALA A 29 15.61 -8.69 -11.18
C ALA A 29 15.30 -8.66 -12.70
N PRO A 30 16.01 -9.45 -13.53
CA PRO A 30 15.84 -9.40 -15.00
C PRO A 30 14.40 -9.57 -15.48
N VAL A 31 13.63 -10.44 -14.81
CA VAL A 31 12.22 -10.71 -15.12
C VAL A 31 11.34 -9.50 -14.82
N GLU A 32 11.56 -8.84 -13.69
CA GLU A 32 10.81 -7.65 -13.28
C GLU A 32 11.16 -6.45 -14.15
N ARG A 33 12.45 -6.32 -14.47
CA ARG A 33 12.95 -5.30 -15.39
C ARG A 33 12.29 -5.40 -16.77
N SER A 34 12.21 -6.62 -17.32
CA SER A 34 11.57 -6.86 -18.62
C SER A 34 10.08 -6.52 -18.60
N ARG A 35 9.36 -6.91 -17.53
CA ARG A 35 7.94 -6.56 -17.35
C ARG A 35 7.73 -5.05 -17.27
N LEU A 36 8.56 -4.36 -16.50
CA LEU A 36 8.44 -2.91 -16.35
C LEU A 36 8.83 -2.17 -17.63
N ALA A 37 9.86 -2.64 -18.36
CA ALA A 37 10.25 -2.09 -19.65
C ALA A 37 9.09 -2.11 -20.66
N SER A 38 8.35 -3.22 -20.74
CA SER A 38 7.14 -3.30 -21.56
C SER A 38 6.05 -2.33 -21.10
N ALA A 39 5.85 -2.16 -19.79
CA ALA A 39 4.89 -1.17 -19.28
C ALA A 39 5.30 0.29 -19.57
N LEU A 40 6.60 0.58 -19.66
CA LEU A 40 7.11 1.92 -19.97
C LEU A 40 6.90 2.32 -21.44
N THR A 41 6.83 1.36 -22.37
CA THR A 41 6.53 1.67 -23.78
C THR A 41 5.08 2.13 -23.96
N GLU A 42 4.18 1.58 -23.16
CA GLU A 42 2.75 1.91 -23.18
C GLU A 42 2.41 3.22 -22.44
N CYS A 43 3.27 3.67 -21.50
CA CYS A 43 3.01 4.85 -20.67
C CYS A 43 4.13 5.91 -20.73
N PRO A 44 4.00 6.93 -21.59
CA PRO A 44 4.98 8.03 -21.71
C PRO A 44 5.19 8.85 -20.43
N ALA A 45 4.21 8.90 -19.53
CA ALA A 45 4.36 9.57 -18.24
C ALA A 45 5.34 8.83 -17.32
N CYS A 46 5.21 7.50 -17.24
CA CYS A 46 6.10 6.66 -16.42
C CYS A 46 7.52 6.65 -16.96
N ARG A 47 7.65 6.67 -18.30
CA ARG A 47 8.95 6.75 -18.95
C ARG A 47 9.69 8.02 -18.56
N ARG A 48 9.02 9.18 -18.62
CA ARG A 48 9.60 10.47 -18.18
C ARG A 48 10.00 10.48 -16.70
N GLU A 49 9.24 9.79 -15.85
CA GLU A 49 9.54 9.66 -14.43
C GLU A 49 10.76 8.75 -14.19
N ALA A 50 10.86 7.62 -14.89
CA ALA A 50 12.05 6.75 -14.85
C ALA A 50 13.31 7.50 -15.35
N GLU A 51 13.21 8.25 -16.46
CA GLU A 51 14.30 9.09 -16.97
C GLU A 51 14.71 10.20 -15.98
N ALA A 52 13.76 10.72 -15.17
CA ALA A 52 14.08 11.67 -14.12
C ALA A 52 14.90 11.01 -13.00
N TYR A 53 14.52 9.81 -12.56
CA TYR A 53 15.30 9.04 -11.59
C TYR A 53 16.68 8.68 -12.11
N GLU A 54 16.80 8.30 -13.38
CA GLU A 54 18.08 7.99 -14.01
C GLU A 54 19.02 9.21 -13.99
N ARG A 55 18.53 10.39 -14.40
CA ARG A 55 19.32 11.63 -14.34
C ARG A 55 19.77 11.98 -12.94
N VAL A 56 18.89 11.87 -11.95
CA VAL A 56 19.25 12.11 -10.53
C VAL A 56 20.30 11.10 -10.08
N GLY A 57 20.13 9.82 -10.42
CA GLY A 57 21.09 8.76 -10.11
C GLY A 57 22.47 9.02 -10.73
N THR A 58 22.52 9.48 -11.98
CA THR A 58 23.78 9.85 -12.63
C THR A 58 24.47 10.99 -11.89
N VAL A 59 23.75 12.06 -11.54
CA VAL A 59 24.33 13.20 -10.80
C VAL A 59 24.89 12.74 -9.45
N LEU A 60 24.14 11.92 -8.70
CA LEU A 60 24.58 11.41 -7.40
C LEU A 60 25.78 10.47 -7.49
N ARG A 61 25.95 9.74 -8.59
CA ARG A 61 27.11 8.85 -8.83
C ARG A 61 28.36 9.58 -9.27
N VAL A 62 28.21 10.75 -9.89
CA VAL A 62 29.34 11.57 -10.37
C VAL A 62 29.98 12.36 -9.22
N GLU A 63 29.24 12.63 -8.15
CA GLU A 63 29.83 13.34 -7.02
C GLU A 63 30.89 12.50 -6.30
N PRO A 64 32.06 13.10 -5.97
CA PRO A 64 33.11 12.39 -5.29
C PRO A 64 32.60 11.93 -3.92
N SER A 65 32.79 10.65 -3.62
CA SER A 65 32.47 10.11 -2.32
C SER A 65 33.25 10.87 -1.25
N VAL A 66 32.55 11.58 -0.38
CA VAL A 66 33.17 12.20 0.80
C VAL A 66 33.60 11.08 1.73
N SER A 67 34.90 10.80 1.77
CA SER A 67 35.48 9.89 2.75
C SER A 67 35.66 10.64 4.07
N LEU A 68 35.05 10.13 5.14
CA LEU A 68 35.35 10.56 6.49
C LEU A 68 36.74 10.05 6.88
N THR A 69 37.46 10.81 7.71
CA THR A 69 38.67 10.28 8.36
C THR A 69 38.30 9.17 9.34
N ALA A 70 39.30 8.37 9.77
CA ALA A 70 39.06 7.33 10.76
C ALA A 70 38.53 7.91 12.08
N GLU A 71 39.02 9.08 12.49
CA GLU A 71 38.57 9.79 13.69
C GLU A 71 37.12 10.31 13.53
N GLU A 72 36.78 10.87 12.37
CA GLU A 72 35.42 11.35 12.08
C GLU A 72 34.41 10.20 12.03
N ALA A 73 34.76 9.08 11.39
CA ALA A 73 33.93 7.88 11.34
C ALA A 73 33.71 7.27 12.74
N ALA A 74 34.75 7.23 13.57
CA ALA A 74 34.66 6.74 14.95
C ALA A 74 33.78 7.63 15.84
N ALA A 75 33.78 8.95 15.61
CA ALA A 75 32.92 9.88 16.33
C ALA A 75 31.45 9.87 15.82
N PHE A 76 31.24 9.51 14.56
CA PHE A 76 29.92 9.54 13.92
C PHE A 76 28.97 8.45 14.46
N LEU A 77 29.43 7.20 14.54
CA LEU A 77 28.59 6.07 14.95
C LEU A 77 27.97 6.23 16.36
N PRO A 78 28.71 6.64 17.41
CA PRO A 78 28.14 6.89 18.72
C PRO A 78 27.05 7.97 18.73
N GLU A 79 27.23 9.05 17.95
CA GLU A 79 26.23 10.12 17.87
C GLU A 79 24.96 9.67 17.14
N VAL A 80 25.10 8.88 16.07
CA VAL A 80 23.97 8.26 15.36
C VAL A 80 23.19 7.35 16.31
N ASN A 81 23.87 6.45 17.02
CA ASN A 81 23.23 5.55 17.99
C ASN A 81 22.51 6.35 19.08
N ARG A 82 23.15 7.40 19.62
CA ARG A 82 22.53 8.29 20.62
C ARG A 82 21.26 8.99 20.12
N ARG A 83 21.18 9.29 18.81
CA ARG A 83 19.97 9.89 18.21
C ARG A 83 18.88 8.84 17.98
N ILE A 84 19.24 7.65 17.52
CA ILE A 84 18.33 6.52 17.35
C ILE A 84 17.71 6.12 18.70
N ASP A 85 18.54 5.98 19.73
CA ASP A 85 18.09 5.63 21.08
C ASP A 85 17.16 6.69 21.68
N ARG A 86 17.46 7.98 21.47
CA ARG A 86 16.55 9.08 21.84
C ARG A 86 15.24 9.02 21.07
N GLY A 87 15.29 8.70 19.78
CA GLY A 87 14.10 8.47 18.95
C GLY A 87 13.25 7.32 19.48
N HIS A 88 13.86 6.19 19.86
CA HIS A 88 13.16 5.05 20.47
C HIS A 88 12.63 5.33 21.88
N ALA A 89 13.34 6.15 22.66
CA ALA A 89 12.88 6.58 23.97
C ALA A 89 11.67 7.53 23.86
N ALA A 90 11.67 8.42 22.86
CA ALA A 90 10.55 9.32 22.56
C ALA A 90 9.36 8.58 21.92
N ALA A 91 9.61 7.58 21.07
CA ALA A 91 8.55 6.77 20.45
C ALA A 91 7.81 5.89 21.48
N ARG A 92 8.49 5.47 22.56
CA ARG A 92 7.86 4.68 23.64
C ARG A 92 6.77 5.43 24.41
N SER A 93 6.68 6.76 24.33
CA SER A 93 5.61 7.55 24.97
C SER A 93 4.45 7.89 24.02
N VAL A 94 4.56 7.56 22.73
CA VAL A 94 3.49 7.76 21.76
C VAL A 94 2.78 6.43 21.58
N ARG A 95 1.52 6.33 22.07
CA ARG A 95 0.59 5.26 21.67
C ARG A 95 0.70 5.07 20.16
N PRO A 96 0.89 3.85 19.64
CA PRO A 96 1.17 3.63 18.23
C PRO A 96 0.10 4.32 17.41
N GLY A 97 0.53 5.29 16.61
CA GLY A 97 -0.38 5.99 15.73
C GLY A 97 -0.91 4.99 14.71
N PHE A 98 -2.18 5.13 14.32
CA PHE A 98 -2.83 4.34 13.27
C PHE A 98 -1.98 4.16 11.97
N ARG A 99 -1.00 5.03 11.79
CA ARG A 99 -0.09 5.11 10.65
C ARG A 99 1.05 4.07 10.66
N GLU A 100 1.49 3.59 11.83
CA GLU A 100 2.58 2.60 11.94
C GLU A 100 2.07 1.16 11.71
N VAL A 101 0.87 0.85 12.22
CA VAL A 101 0.23 -0.47 12.04
C VAL A 101 -0.08 -0.77 10.57
N VAL A 102 -0.39 0.26 9.77
CA VAL A 102 -0.63 0.10 8.32
C VAL A 102 0.68 -0.16 7.57
N TRP A 103 1.83 0.30 8.09
CA TRP A 103 3.09 0.20 7.37
C TRP A 103 3.83 -1.12 7.57
N ASP A 104 3.83 -1.66 8.79
CA ASP A 104 4.57 -2.89 9.08
C ASP A 104 3.87 -4.14 8.51
N HIS A 105 2.55 -4.09 8.32
CA HIS A 105 1.77 -5.25 7.89
C HIS A 105 0.72 -4.91 6.82
N PRO A 106 1.12 -4.68 5.56
CA PRO A 106 0.19 -4.38 4.47
C PRO A 106 -0.87 -5.47 4.27
N ARG A 107 -0.56 -6.73 4.63
CA ARG A 107 -1.50 -7.86 4.56
C ARG A 107 -2.59 -7.81 5.64
N LEU A 108 -2.28 -7.30 6.84
CA LEU A 108 -3.26 -7.14 7.92
C LEU A 108 -4.22 -5.98 7.60
N SER A 109 -3.73 -4.91 6.97
CA SER A 109 -4.57 -3.81 6.47
C SER A 109 -5.53 -4.25 5.37
N LEU A 110 -5.11 -5.16 4.49
CA LEU A 110 -5.96 -5.71 3.43
C LEU A 110 -7.04 -6.64 3.98
N ALA A 111 -6.69 -7.50 4.93
CA ALA A 111 -7.66 -8.37 5.61
C ALA A 111 -8.70 -7.56 6.39
N SER A 112 -8.29 -6.52 7.13
CA SER A 112 -9.24 -5.68 7.86
C SER A 112 -10.16 -4.88 6.92
N ALA A 113 -9.62 -4.40 5.79
CA ALA A 113 -10.40 -3.71 4.78
C ALA A 113 -11.44 -4.64 4.13
N VAL A 114 -11.06 -5.89 3.81
CA VAL A 114 -12.00 -6.90 3.29
C VAL A 114 -13.09 -7.22 4.31
N THR A 115 -12.74 -7.41 5.57
CA THR A 115 -13.73 -7.66 6.64
C THR A 115 -14.68 -6.48 6.81
N ALA A 116 -14.18 -5.24 6.77
CA ALA A 116 -15.02 -4.05 6.84
C ALA A 116 -15.98 -3.94 5.64
N VAL A 117 -15.50 -4.23 4.43
CA VAL A 117 -16.34 -4.25 3.21
C VAL A 117 -17.41 -5.34 3.30
N LEU A 118 -17.05 -6.56 3.75
CA LEU A 118 -18.01 -7.64 3.95
C LEU A 118 -19.06 -7.31 5.01
N LEU A 119 -18.67 -6.64 6.10
CA LEU A 119 -19.59 -6.18 7.14
C LEU A 119 -20.55 -5.10 6.60
N VAL A 120 -20.05 -4.14 5.83
CA VAL A 120 -20.89 -3.12 5.20
C VAL A 120 -21.87 -3.76 4.22
N ILE A 121 -21.40 -4.65 3.34
CA ILE A 121 -22.26 -5.38 2.39
C ILE A 121 -23.33 -6.18 3.14
N GLY A 122 -22.94 -6.97 4.14
CA GLY A 122 -23.86 -7.75 4.97
C GLY A 122 -24.90 -6.89 5.68
N ALA A 123 -24.49 -5.73 6.23
CA ALA A 123 -25.39 -4.77 6.86
C ALA A 123 -26.38 -4.16 5.85
N THR A 124 -25.92 -3.74 4.66
CA THR A 124 -26.82 -3.24 3.60
C THR A 124 -27.79 -4.31 3.10
N LEU A 125 -27.34 -5.56 2.95
CA LEU A 125 -28.22 -6.67 2.54
C LEU A 125 -29.26 -7.01 3.62
N SER A 126 -28.89 -6.86 4.91
CA SER A 126 -29.81 -7.01 6.04
C SER A 126 -30.84 -5.87 6.07
N GLN A 127 -30.43 -4.63 5.84
CA GLN A 127 -31.35 -3.47 5.77
C GLN A 127 -32.33 -3.56 4.59
N MET A 128 -31.94 -4.20 3.48
CA MET A 128 -32.81 -4.43 2.34
C MET A 128 -33.82 -5.58 2.54
N GLN A 129 -33.89 -6.22 3.71
CA GLN A 129 -34.80 -7.36 3.99
C GLN A 129 -34.76 -8.44 2.88
N ILE A 130 -33.61 -8.66 2.23
CA ILE A 130 -33.48 -9.73 1.22
C ILE A 130 -33.56 -11.12 1.90
N TRP A 131 -33.30 -11.15 3.21
CA TRP A 131 -33.57 -12.27 4.11
C TRP A 131 -34.83 -12.04 4.94
N GLY A 132 -35.79 -11.28 4.40
CA GLY A 132 -37.15 -11.26 4.91
C GLY A 132 -37.60 -12.70 5.04
N THR A 133 -37.71 -13.13 6.29
CA THR A 133 -38.20 -14.41 6.74
C THR A 133 -39.35 -14.84 5.84
N ALA A 134 -39.26 -16.07 5.31
CA ALA A 134 -40.41 -16.79 4.80
C ALA A 134 -41.60 -16.45 5.69
N GLY A 135 -42.59 -15.78 5.08
CA GLY A 135 -43.76 -15.32 5.79
C GLY A 135 -44.34 -16.49 6.58
N THR A 136 -44.60 -16.26 7.85
CA THR A 136 -45.56 -17.00 8.63
C THR A 136 -46.95 -16.81 8.00
N THR A 137 -47.17 -17.37 6.82
CA THR A 137 -48.50 -17.67 6.24
C THR A 137 -48.72 -19.17 6.39
N GLY A 138 -48.77 -19.58 7.64
CA GLY A 138 -49.18 -20.91 8.09
C GLY A 138 -50.12 -20.79 9.28
N ARG A 139 -51.01 -19.79 9.25
CA ARG A 139 -52.15 -19.74 10.15
C ARG A 139 -53.19 -20.69 9.55
N ASN A 140 -52.98 -21.98 9.82
CA ASN A 140 -53.93 -23.04 9.51
C ASN A 140 -55.27 -22.64 10.13
N GLY A 141 -56.26 -22.39 9.28
CA GLY A 141 -57.65 -22.30 9.68
C GLY A 141 -58.06 -23.63 10.29
N VAL A 142 -58.32 -23.62 11.59
CA VAL A 142 -59.10 -24.67 12.24
C VAL A 142 -60.54 -24.21 12.13
N GLU A 143 -61.26 -24.70 11.12
CA GLU A 143 -62.72 -24.65 11.09
C GLU A 143 -63.22 -25.60 12.20
N ILE A 144 -63.74 -25.04 13.28
CA ILE A 144 -64.52 -25.79 14.26
C ILE A 144 -65.93 -25.88 13.69
N VAL A 145 -66.24 -26.99 13.02
CA VAL A 145 -67.62 -27.39 12.72
C VAL A 145 -68.21 -27.93 14.01
N SER A 146 -69.04 -27.12 14.67
CA SER A 146 -69.92 -27.58 15.74
C SER A 146 -71.10 -28.34 15.12
N VAL A 147 -71.27 -29.61 15.50
CA VAL A 147 -72.51 -30.40 15.39
C VAL A 147 -73.13 -30.52 16.76
#